data_AF-A0A661JEV8-F1
#
_entry.id   AF-A0A661JEV8-F1
#
_cell.length_a   1.000
_cell.length_b   1.000
_cell.length_c   1.000
_cell.angle_alpha   90.00
_cell.angle_beta   90.00
_cell.angle_gamma   90.00
#
_symmetry.space_group_name_H-M   'P 1'
#
loop_
_entity.id
_entity.type
_entity.pdbx_description
1 polymer ?
#
loop_
_entity_poly.entity_id
_entity_poly.type
_entity_poly.pdbx_seq_one_letter_code
_entity_poly.pdbx_strand_id
1 'polypeptide(L)'
;DQRVEEMIKGGLRDEVKGLLERGYSPELKSMRSIGYRQMVEHLQEAYPLEEASRRMKRDTRRFAKRQMTWFKRDPEIHWLSYPEERDRIMGLVADFLTRAPTEQEGADGGKTEETH
;
A
#
# COMPACT_ATOMS: atom_id res chain seq x y z
N ASP A 1 0.67 -5.58 13.73
CA ASP A 1 1.85 -6.43 13.97
C ASP A 1 1.65 -7.85 13.47
N GLN A 2 0.53 -8.49 13.83
CA GLN A 2 0.16 -9.82 13.37
C GLN A 2 0.22 -10.00 11.84
N ARG A 3 -0.33 -9.06 11.05
CA ARG A 3 -0.24 -9.13 9.57
C ARG A 3 1.19 -9.27 9.03
N VAL A 4 2.17 -8.62 9.64
CA VAL A 4 3.58 -8.72 9.18
C VAL A 4 4.13 -10.11 9.47
N GLU A 5 3.80 -10.66 10.64
CA GLU A 5 4.20 -12.02 11.00
C GLU A 5 3.55 -13.06 10.10
N GLU A 6 2.28 -12.87 9.76
CA GLU A 6 1.55 -13.70 8.81
C GLU A 6 2.17 -13.62 7.41
N MET A 7 2.56 -12.45 6.93
CA MET A 7 3.25 -12.31 5.64
C MET A 7 4.59 -13.06 5.63
N ILE A 8 5.38 -12.96 6.70
CA ILE A 8 6.66 -13.68 6.80
C ILE A 8 6.42 -15.19 6.86
N LYS A 9 5.48 -15.65 7.70
CA LYS A 9 5.10 -17.07 7.79
C LYS A 9 4.51 -17.60 6.48
N GLY A 10 3.84 -16.73 5.72
CA GLY A 10 3.27 -17.02 4.41
C GLY A 10 4.29 -17.10 3.27
N GLY A 11 5.59 -17.04 3.56
CA GLY A 11 6.64 -17.27 2.56
C GLY A 11 7.19 -16.02 1.88
N LEU A 12 6.88 -14.80 2.39
CA LEU A 12 7.40 -13.55 1.79
C LEU A 12 8.93 -13.54 1.65
N ARG A 13 9.65 -14.07 2.66
CA ARG A 13 11.11 -14.16 2.60
C ARG A 13 11.58 -15.01 1.42
N ASP A 14 10.95 -16.16 1.23
CA ASP A 14 11.36 -17.12 0.22
C ASP A 14 10.95 -16.65 -1.19
N GLU A 15 9.82 -15.95 -1.30
CA GLU A 15 9.42 -15.25 -2.53
C GLU A 15 10.48 -14.23 -2.96
N VAL A 16 10.89 -13.34 -2.04
CA VAL A 16 11.90 -12.31 -2.34
C VAL A 16 13.24 -12.95 -2.68
N LYS A 17 13.64 -14.00 -1.94
CA LYS A 17 14.86 -14.76 -2.24
C LYS A 17 14.82 -15.34 -3.66
N GLY A 18 13.72 -15.99 -4.05
CA GLY A 18 13.56 -16.55 -5.39
C GLY A 18 13.58 -15.50 -6.49
N LEU A 19 13.09 -14.28 -6.24
CA LEU A 19 13.20 -13.18 -7.20
C LEU A 19 14.65 -12.70 -7.35
N LEU A 20 15.41 -12.57 -6.26
CA LEU A 20 16.82 -12.20 -6.34
C LEU A 20 17.66 -13.27 -7.07
N GLU A 21 17.39 -14.55 -6.79
CA GLU A 21 18.05 -15.68 -7.47
C GLU A 21 17.75 -15.73 -8.97
N ARG A 22 16.58 -15.23 -9.40
CA ARG A 22 16.22 -15.07 -10.82
C ARG A 22 16.87 -13.85 -11.48
N GLY A 23 17.68 -13.09 -10.75
CA GLY A 23 18.41 -11.93 -11.27
C GLY A 23 17.61 -10.62 -11.26
N TYR A 24 16.45 -10.56 -10.59
CA TYR A 24 15.74 -9.30 -10.43
C TYR A 24 16.53 -8.36 -9.51
N SER A 25 16.78 -7.13 -9.98
CA SER A 25 17.56 -6.16 -9.23
C SER A 25 16.85 -5.72 -7.94
N PRO A 26 17.56 -5.60 -6.80
CA PRO A 26 17.02 -5.03 -5.57
C PRO A 26 16.63 -3.55 -5.72
N GLU A 27 17.12 -2.88 -6.76
CA GLU A 27 16.84 -1.46 -7.03
C GLU A 27 15.52 -1.23 -7.76
N LEU A 28 14.83 -2.29 -8.17
CA LEU A 28 13.51 -2.19 -8.81
C LEU A 28 12.51 -1.49 -7.88
N LYS A 29 11.63 -0.68 -8.48
CA LYS A 29 10.58 0.04 -7.72
C LYS A 29 9.71 -0.90 -6.88
N SER A 30 9.40 -2.09 -7.41
CA SER A 30 8.67 -3.15 -6.69
C SER A 30 9.44 -3.66 -5.46
N MET A 31 10.76 -3.86 -5.59
CA MET A 31 11.64 -4.31 -4.51
C MET A 31 11.81 -3.28 -3.39
N ARG A 32 11.55 -2.00 -3.67
CA ARG A 32 11.59 -0.91 -2.69
C ARG A 32 10.28 -0.76 -1.89
N SER A 33 9.26 -1.56 -2.16
CA SER A 33 8.00 -1.55 -1.41
C SER A 33 8.16 -2.06 0.03
N ILE A 34 7.22 -1.68 0.91
CA ILE A 34 7.19 -2.19 2.30
C ILE A 34 6.91 -3.70 2.23
N GLY A 35 7.71 -4.50 2.92
CA GLY A 35 7.72 -5.95 2.75
C GLY A 35 9.01 -6.36 2.06
N TYR A 36 9.06 -6.14 0.75
CA TYR A 36 10.17 -6.53 -0.11
C TYR A 36 11.48 -5.88 0.32
N ARG A 37 11.49 -4.57 0.55
CA ARG A 37 12.73 -3.86 0.93
C ARG A 37 13.36 -4.44 2.19
N GLN A 38 12.56 -4.73 3.21
CA GLN A 38 13.07 -5.28 4.46
C GLN A 38 13.57 -6.73 4.30
N MET A 39 12.95 -7.52 3.42
CA MET A 39 13.45 -8.86 3.10
C MET A 39 14.72 -8.83 2.26
N VAL A 40 14.84 -7.89 1.31
CA VAL A 40 16.07 -7.65 0.55
C VAL A 40 17.21 -7.28 1.50
N GLU A 41 17.00 -6.29 2.39
CA GLU A 41 17.98 -5.89 3.41
C GLU A 41 18.39 -7.08 4.30
N HIS A 42 17.44 -7.92 4.70
CA HIS A 42 17.72 -9.13 5.48
C HIS A 42 18.57 -10.15 4.70
N LEU A 43 18.22 -10.42 3.44
CA LEU A 43 18.89 -11.40 2.58
C LEU A 43 20.30 -10.95 2.15
N GLN A 44 20.57 -9.65 2.17
CA GLN A 44 21.90 -9.06 1.97
C GLN A 44 22.70 -8.92 3.27
N GLU A 45 22.27 -9.61 4.34
CA GLU A 45 22.93 -9.64 5.65
C GLU A 45 23.06 -8.27 6.35
N ALA A 46 22.28 -7.27 5.93
CA ALA A 46 22.31 -5.96 6.59
C ALA A 46 21.73 -6.03 8.02
N TYR A 47 20.71 -6.86 8.24
CA TYR A 47 20.09 -7.10 9.55
C TYR A 47 19.46 -8.50 9.69
N PRO A 48 19.31 -9.03 10.93
CA PRO A 48 18.53 -10.24 11.21
C PRO A 48 17.04 -10.12 10.83
N LEU A 49 16.36 -11.27 10.67
CA LEU A 49 14.95 -11.32 10.27
C LEU A 49 14.04 -10.62 11.28
N GLU A 50 14.37 -10.71 12.56
CA GLU A 50 13.66 -10.07 13.66
C GLU A 50 13.68 -8.55 13.51
N GLU A 51 14.85 -7.99 13.15
CA GLU A 51 15.01 -6.55 12.94
C GLU A 51 14.31 -6.10 11.65
N ALA A 52 14.38 -6.90 10.58
CA ALA A 52 13.64 -6.65 9.36
C ALA A 52 12.11 -6.63 9.61
N SER A 53 11.60 -7.58 10.40
CA SER A 53 10.20 -7.63 10.84
C SER A 53 9.81 -6.40 11.66
N ARG A 54 10.64 -5.99 12.62
CA ARG A 54 10.42 -4.77 13.43
C ARG A 54 10.35 -3.52 12.56
N ARG A 55 11.28 -3.37 11.61
CA ARG A 55 11.31 -2.26 10.64
C ARG A 55 10.08 -2.26 9.75
N MET A 56 9.66 -3.42 9.27
CA MET A 56 8.46 -3.56 8.44
C MET A 56 7.21 -3.12 9.22
N LYS A 57 7.03 -3.59 10.46
CA LYS A 57 5.92 -3.16 11.34
C LYS A 57 5.89 -1.64 11.51
N ARG A 58 7.03 -1.02 11.81
CA ARG A 58 7.16 0.43 11.95
C ARG A 58 6.75 1.17 10.67
N ASP A 59 7.27 0.72 9.53
CA ASP A 59 7.05 1.40 8.26
C ASP A 59 5.61 1.25 7.77
N THR A 60 4.97 0.09 8.01
CA THR A 60 3.53 -0.12 7.79
C THR A 60 2.68 0.84 8.62
N ARG A 61 2.99 1.04 9.91
CA ARG A 61 2.25 2.02 10.76
C ARG A 61 2.42 3.45 10.24
N ARG A 62 3.64 3.83 9.85
CA ARG A 62 3.91 5.15 9.26
C ARG A 62 3.16 5.34 7.94
N PHE A 63 3.11 4.31 7.10
CA PHE A 63 2.36 4.34 5.86
C PHE A 63 0.85 4.51 6.14
N ALA A 64 0.27 3.71 7.02
CA ALA A 64 -1.13 3.85 7.42
C ALA A 64 -1.46 5.25 7.97
N LYS A 65 -0.58 5.83 8.79
CA LYS A 65 -0.73 7.21 9.28
C LYS A 65 -0.72 8.24 8.14
N ARG A 66 0.17 8.07 7.16
CA ARG A 66 0.22 8.95 5.97
C ARG A 66 -1.04 8.82 5.12
N GLN A 67 -1.52 7.59 4.88
CA GLN A 67 -2.78 7.33 4.18
C GLN A 67 -3.94 8.05 4.87
N MET A 68 -4.08 7.88 6.19
CA MET A 68 -5.07 8.58 7.00
C MET A 68 -4.96 10.11 6.91
N THR A 69 -3.74 10.64 6.90
CA THR A 69 -3.51 12.10 6.77
C THR A 69 -3.92 12.61 5.40
N TRP A 70 -3.64 11.85 4.35
CA TRP A 70 -4.01 12.19 2.99
C TRP A 70 -5.54 12.15 2.81
N PHE A 71 -6.20 11.07 3.24
CA PHE A 71 -7.66 10.96 3.19
C PHE A 71 -8.38 12.03 4.02
N LYS A 72 -7.84 12.44 5.17
CA LYS A 72 -8.47 13.49 5.99
C LYS A 72 -8.50 14.88 5.35
N ARG A 73 -7.70 15.10 4.30
CA ARG A 73 -7.68 16.39 3.57
C ARG A 73 -8.76 16.49 2.51
N ASP A 74 -9.34 15.36 2.12
CA ASP A 74 -10.35 15.29 1.09
C ASP A 74 -11.75 15.32 1.73
N PRO A 75 -12.54 16.38 1.51
CA PRO A 75 -13.89 16.50 2.06
C PRO A 75 -14.92 15.57 1.42
N GLU A 76 -14.63 14.98 0.24
CA GLU A 76 -15.53 14.03 -0.43
C GLU A 76 -15.45 12.63 0.18
N ILE A 77 -14.47 12.37 1.04
CA ILE A 77 -14.31 11.07 1.68
C ILE A 77 -15.34 10.85 2.79
N HIS A 78 -16.17 9.84 2.59
CA HIS A 78 -17.10 9.34 3.59
C HIS A 78 -16.40 8.35 4.54
N TRP A 79 -16.22 8.76 5.80
CA TRP A 79 -15.72 7.89 6.88
C TRP A 79 -16.84 7.02 7.44
N LEU A 80 -16.74 5.71 7.23
CA LEU A 80 -17.77 4.72 7.59
C LEU A 80 -17.13 3.57 8.37
N SER A 81 -17.87 3.03 9.33
CA SER A 81 -17.46 1.91 10.19
C SER A 81 -18.23 0.64 9.81
N TYR A 82 -17.51 -0.45 9.57
CA TYR A 82 -18.10 -1.75 9.27
C TYR A 82 -17.79 -2.73 10.43
N PRO A 83 -18.79 -3.50 10.90
CA PRO A 83 -20.11 -3.72 10.30
C PRO A 83 -21.23 -2.74 10.69
N GLU A 84 -20.98 -1.76 11.57
CA GLU A 84 -22.02 -0.94 12.22
C GLU A 84 -22.85 -0.11 11.23
N GLU A 85 -22.24 0.39 10.16
CA GLU A 85 -22.87 1.26 9.16
C GLU A 85 -23.15 0.52 7.85
N ARG A 86 -23.30 -0.82 7.87
CA ARG A 86 -23.51 -1.63 6.65
C ARG A 86 -24.61 -1.08 5.74
N ASP A 87 -25.77 -0.77 6.28
CA ASP A 87 -26.90 -0.30 5.46
C ASP A 87 -26.63 1.07 4.83
N ARG A 88 -25.93 1.95 5.56
CA ARG A 88 -25.47 3.25 5.04
C ARG A 88 -24.41 3.08 3.94
N ILE A 89 -23.46 2.16 4.13
CA ILE A 89 -22.45 1.80 3.11
C ILE A 89 -23.16 1.33 1.83
N MET A 90 -24.13 0.42 1.95
CA MET A 90 -24.87 -0.10 0.81
C MET A 90 -25.69 0.99 0.09
N GLY A 91 -26.33 1.88 0.85
CA GLY A 91 -27.06 3.02 0.29
C GLY A 91 -26.16 3.96 -0.50
N LEU A 92 -25.02 4.38 0.06
CA LEU A 92 -24.05 5.25 -0.62
C LEU A 92 -23.50 4.61 -1.91
N VAL A 93 -23.22 3.30 -1.89
CA VAL A 93 -22.77 2.57 -3.09
C VAL A 93 -23.87 2.51 -4.14
N ALA A 94 -25.12 2.23 -3.75
CA ALA A 94 -26.24 2.21 -4.68
C ALA A 94 -26.50 3.59 -5.32
N ASP A 95 -26.44 4.65 -4.52
CA ASP A 95 -26.59 6.03 -4.99
C ASP A 95 -25.45 6.39 -5.97
N PHE A 96 -24.21 6.01 -5.66
CA PHE A 96 -23.07 6.24 -6.55
C PHE A 96 -23.25 5.55 -7.91
N LEU A 97 -23.70 4.30 -7.92
CA LEU A 97 -23.88 3.51 -9.14
C LEU A 97 -25.09 3.95 -9.99
N THR A 98 -26.07 4.64 -9.40
CA THR A 98 -27.31 5.07 -10.07
C THR A 98 -27.28 6.52 -10.53
N ARG A 99 -26.32 7.32 -10.08
CA ARG A 99 -26.07 8.65 -10.64
C ARG A 99 -25.64 8.50 -12.11
N ALA A 100 -26.39 9.11 -13.02
CA ALA A 100 -25.93 9.29 -14.40
C ALA A 100 -24.58 10.04 -14.36
N PRO A 101 -23.60 9.69 -15.21
CA PRO A 101 -22.32 10.40 -15.22
C PRO A 101 -22.59 11.87 -15.52
N THR A 102 -22.41 12.73 -14.52
CA THR A 102 -22.43 14.17 -14.70
C THR A 102 -21.27 14.52 -15.64
N GLU A 103 -21.58 15.13 -16.78
CA GLU A 103 -20.62 15.58 -17.80
C GLU A 103 -19.71 16.70 -17.28
N GLN A 104 -18.92 16.52 -16.21
CA GLN A 104 -17.86 17.47 -15.81
C GLN A 104 -16.76 16.79 -14.99
N GLU A 105 -15.89 16.00 -15.63
CA GLU A 105 -14.48 15.82 -15.20
C GLU A 105 -13.59 15.66 -16.45
N GLY A 106 -13.57 16.72 -17.26
CA GLY A 106 -12.59 16.92 -18.31
C GLY A 106 -11.88 18.24 -18.05
N ALA A 107 -11.00 18.30 -17.04
CA ALA A 107 -9.91 19.28 -16.92
C ALA A 107 -9.19 19.12 -15.57
N ASP A 108 -8.19 18.24 -15.49
CA ASP A 108 -6.97 18.58 -14.74
C ASP A 108 -5.73 17.91 -15.36
N GLY A 109 -4.98 18.72 -16.09
CA GLY A 109 -3.53 18.79 -15.96
C GLY A 109 -2.70 17.54 -16.28
N GLY A 110 -2.70 17.10 -17.54
CA GLY A 110 -1.53 16.43 -18.09
C GLY A 110 -0.33 17.40 -18.05
N LYS A 111 0.53 17.30 -17.04
CA LYS A 111 1.90 17.82 -17.11
C LYS A 111 2.81 16.74 -17.67
N THR A 112 2.99 16.80 -18.99
CA THR A 112 4.22 16.42 -19.67
C THR A 112 5.32 17.41 -19.30
N GLU A 113 6.41 16.95 -18.70
CA GLU A 113 7.74 17.55 -18.74
C GLU A 113 8.70 16.35 -18.86
N GLU A 114 9.00 15.91 -20.08
CA GLU A 114 10.17 16.30 -20.89
C GLU A 114 11.51 16.07 -20.17
N THR A 115 12.17 15.03 -20.67
CA THR A 115 13.60 14.79 -20.73
C THR A 115 14.44 16.05 -20.87
N HIS A 116 15.46 16.18 -20.02
CA HIS A 116 16.77 16.62 -20.49
C HIS A 116 17.91 15.98 -19.69
#